data_AF-A0A7S0LGG5-F1
#
_entry.id   AF-A0A7S0LGG5-F1
#
_cell.length_a   1.000
_cell.length_b   1.000
_cell.length_c   1.000
_cell.angle_alpha   90.00
_cell.angle_beta   90.00
_cell.angle_gamma   90.00
#
_symmetry.space_group_name_H-M   'P 1'
#
loop_
_entity.id
_entity.type
_entity.pdbx_description
1 polymer ?
#
loop_
_entity_poly.entity_id
_entity_poly.type
_entity_poly.pdbx_seq_one_letter_code
_entity_poly.pdbx_strand_id
1 'polypeptide(L)'
;SGEILKERTISLECADVAIKEEMVALAAEATAGSLPSAWLYEHRYIQLSLHSPAVAHLDVLDLPGLKAAPAHGEPPESPARIKAFVKRQLQKYAQLPHSMFVATVHASSAPNVSLGMELVSELDLKGRTVGVFTMCDDVGKRNLKAMPGRLEQTGAD
;
A
#
# COMPACT_ATOMS: atom_id res chain seq x y z
N SER A 1 -7.54 3.29 -22.63
CA SER A 1 -8.11 2.01 -22.20
C SER A 1 -6.99 1.01 -22.04
N GLY A 2 -6.88 0.37 -20.87
CA GLY A 2 -6.01 -0.79 -20.72
C GLY A 2 -6.68 -2.00 -21.37
N GLU A 3 -5.91 -2.84 -22.05
CA GLU A 3 -6.42 -4.10 -22.60
C GLU A 3 -6.76 -5.05 -21.44
N ILE A 4 -7.99 -5.55 -21.39
CA ILE A 4 -8.37 -6.60 -20.44
C ILE A 4 -7.77 -7.90 -20.98
N LEU A 5 -6.70 -8.35 -20.34
CA LEU A 5 -5.99 -9.56 -20.77
C LEU A 5 -6.71 -10.85 -20.32
N LYS A 6 -7.53 -10.78 -19.27
CA LYS A 6 -8.24 -11.92 -18.70
C LYS A 6 -9.44 -11.48 -17.87
N GLU A 7 -10.58 -12.13 -18.07
CA GLU A 7 -11.82 -11.90 -17.33
C GLU A 7 -12.30 -13.20 -16.68
N ARG A 8 -12.64 -13.14 -15.38
CA ARG A 8 -13.15 -14.27 -14.61
C ARG A 8 -14.16 -13.78 -13.56
N THR A 9 -15.23 -14.56 -13.38
CA THR A 9 -16.18 -14.37 -12.27
C THR A 9 -15.83 -15.35 -11.15
N ILE A 10 -15.70 -14.85 -9.93
CA ILE A 10 -15.31 -15.62 -8.74
C ILE A 10 -16.28 -15.34 -7.60
N SER A 11 -16.52 -16.34 -6.75
CA SER A 11 -17.32 -16.17 -5.53
C SER A 11 -16.56 -15.30 -4.53
N LEU A 12 -17.29 -14.51 -3.72
CA LEU A 12 -16.70 -13.66 -2.69
C LEU A 12 -15.98 -14.46 -1.60
N GLU A 13 -16.45 -15.69 -1.33
CA GLU A 13 -15.92 -16.55 -0.26
C GLU A 13 -14.48 -17.02 -0.49
N CYS A 14 -14.00 -16.98 -1.73
CA CYS A 14 -12.65 -17.37 -2.12
C CYS A 14 -11.93 -16.27 -2.92
N ALA A 15 -12.46 -15.05 -2.91
CA ALA A 15 -11.95 -13.97 -3.75
C ALA A 15 -10.52 -13.57 -3.38
N ASP A 16 -10.19 -13.57 -2.09
CA ASP A 16 -8.84 -13.27 -1.59
C ASP A 16 -7.80 -14.28 -2.09
N VAL A 17 -8.14 -15.58 -2.06
CA VAL A 17 -7.28 -16.65 -2.56
C VAL A 17 -7.10 -16.52 -4.07
N ALA A 18 -8.18 -16.33 -4.82
CA ALA A 18 -8.13 -16.22 -6.28
C ALA A 18 -7.34 -14.98 -6.75
N ILE A 19 -7.49 -13.82 -6.08
CA ILE A 19 -6.71 -12.61 -6.37
C ILE A 19 -5.23 -12.88 -6.08
N LYS A 20 -4.91 -13.52 -4.95
CA LYS A 20 -3.53 -13.85 -4.60
C LYS A 20 -2.89 -14.78 -5.63
N GLU A 21 -3.60 -15.82 -6.06
CA GLU A 21 -3.13 -16.73 -7.10
C GLU A 21 -2.86 -15.99 -8.41
N GLU A 22 -3.73 -15.04 -8.79
CA GLU A 22 -3.52 -14.24 -9.99
C GLU A 22 -2.32 -13.30 -9.88
N MET A 23 -2.12 -12.67 -8.73
CA MET A 23 -0.92 -11.87 -8.48
C MET A 23 0.35 -12.71 -8.61
N VAL A 24 0.33 -13.96 -8.11
CA VAL A 24 1.46 -14.90 -8.24
C VAL A 24 1.68 -15.31 -9.69
N ALA A 25 0.62 -15.59 -10.44
CA ALA A 25 0.72 -15.94 -11.87
C ALA A 25 1.31 -14.77 -12.69
N LEU A 26 0.82 -13.55 -12.49
CA LEU A 26 1.35 -12.34 -13.13
C LEU A 26 2.82 -12.09 -12.78
N ALA A 27 3.21 -12.37 -11.53
CA ALA A 27 4.60 -12.28 -11.09
C ALA A 27 5.50 -13.28 -11.84
N ALA A 28 5.05 -14.53 -11.99
CA ALA A 28 5.77 -15.58 -12.69
C ALA A 28 5.90 -15.31 -14.21
N GLU A 29 4.83 -14.83 -14.85
CA GLU A 29 4.83 -14.46 -16.27
C GLU A 29 5.83 -13.34 -16.57
N ALA A 30 5.91 -12.32 -15.70
CA ALA A 30 6.85 -11.22 -15.87
C ALA A 30 8.30 -11.71 -15.83
N THR A 31 8.64 -12.58 -14.86
CA THR A 31 9.97 -13.16 -14.75
C THR A 31 10.34 -14.01 -15.97
N ALA A 32 9.38 -14.65 -16.63
CA ALA A 32 9.61 -15.38 -17.87
C ALA A 32 9.75 -14.46 -19.11
N GLY A 33 9.08 -13.31 -19.11
CA GLY A 33 9.02 -12.34 -20.21
C GLY A 33 10.07 -11.23 -20.19
N SER A 34 11.16 -11.35 -19.44
CA SER A 34 12.21 -10.33 -19.27
C SER A 34 11.80 -9.02 -18.57
N LEU A 35 10.59 -8.94 -18.01
CA LEU A 35 10.22 -7.83 -17.12
C LEU A 35 10.58 -8.21 -15.68
N PRO A 36 11.46 -7.46 -14.99
CA PRO A 36 11.65 -7.67 -13.57
C PRO A 36 10.31 -7.57 -12.85
N SER A 37 9.96 -8.59 -12.05
CA SER A 37 8.71 -8.62 -11.27
C SER A 37 8.54 -7.35 -10.41
N ALA A 38 9.65 -6.75 -10.00
CA ALA A 38 9.72 -5.46 -9.31
C ALA A 38 9.05 -4.29 -10.06
N TRP A 39 8.78 -4.39 -11.37
CA TRP A 39 8.19 -3.30 -12.18
C TRP A 39 6.78 -3.58 -12.71
N LEU A 40 6.17 -4.70 -12.30
CA LEU A 40 4.86 -5.11 -12.80
C LEU A 40 3.76 -4.06 -12.59
N TYR A 41 3.81 -3.36 -11.45
CA TYR A 41 2.83 -2.34 -11.07
C TYR A 41 2.77 -1.15 -12.05
N GLU A 42 3.81 -0.93 -12.87
CA GLU A 42 3.81 0.13 -13.89
C GLU A 42 3.04 -0.26 -15.16
N HIS A 43 2.84 -1.56 -15.39
CA HIS A 43 2.41 -2.11 -16.68
C HIS A 43 1.10 -2.90 -16.62
N ARG A 44 0.67 -3.31 -15.42
CA ARG A 44 -0.48 -4.19 -15.20
C ARG A 44 -1.33 -3.69 -14.04
N TYR A 45 -2.64 -3.82 -14.19
CA TYR A 45 -3.62 -3.62 -13.13
C TYR A 45 -4.47 -4.88 -13.01
N ILE A 46 -4.86 -5.22 -11.79
CA ILE A 46 -5.92 -6.18 -11.54
C ILE A 46 -7.19 -5.35 -11.33
N GLN A 47 -8.16 -5.53 -12.22
CA GLN A 47 -9.47 -4.90 -12.08
C GLN A 47 -10.46 -5.89 -11.48
N LEU A 48 -11.05 -5.51 -10.36
CA LEU A 48 -12.05 -6.30 -9.64
C LEU A 48 -13.40 -5.57 -9.72
N SER A 49 -14.40 -6.23 -10.29
CA SER A 49 -15.78 -5.74 -10.28
C SER A 49 -16.59 -6.52 -9.25
N LEU A 50 -16.97 -5.85 -8.15
CA LEU A 50 -17.80 -6.44 -7.10
C LEU A 50 -19.24 -5.97 -7.25
N HIS A 51 -20.18 -6.91 -7.25
CA HIS A 51 -21.60 -6.61 -7.22
C HIS A 51 -22.23 -7.18 -5.96
N SER A 52 -22.87 -6.32 -5.18
CA SER A 52 -23.69 -6.72 -4.04
C SER A 52 -24.79 -5.69 -3.82
N PRO A 53 -26.04 -6.10 -3.52
CA PRO A 53 -27.11 -5.17 -3.19
C PRO A 53 -26.88 -4.46 -1.83
N ALA A 54 -25.91 -4.92 -1.03
CA ALA A 54 -25.61 -4.40 0.29
C ALA A 54 -24.45 -3.39 0.34
N VAL A 55 -23.80 -3.10 -0.80
CA VAL A 55 -22.65 -2.19 -0.87
C VAL A 55 -22.93 -1.01 -1.78
N ALA A 56 -22.32 0.15 -1.48
CA ALA A 56 -22.41 1.32 -2.33
C ALA A 56 -21.57 1.13 -3.60
N HIS A 57 -21.93 1.85 -4.66
CA HIS A 57 -21.12 1.92 -5.86
C HIS A 57 -19.91 2.82 -5.60
N LEU A 58 -18.72 2.22 -5.58
CA LEU A 58 -17.47 2.90 -5.26
C LEU A 58 -16.31 2.30 -6.07
N ASP A 59 -15.51 3.16 -6.67
CA ASP A 59 -14.23 2.79 -7.25
C ASP A 59 -13.12 2.95 -6.21
N VAL A 60 -12.41 1.87 -5.92
CA VAL A 60 -11.26 1.87 -5.02
C VAL A 60 -10.01 1.51 -5.81
N LEU A 61 -9.00 2.37 -5.74
CA LEU A 61 -7.69 2.11 -6.31
C LEU A 61 -6.69 1.84 -5.19
N ASP A 62 -6.21 0.61 -5.11
CA ASP A 62 -5.07 0.27 -4.26
C ASP A 62 -3.76 0.55 -5.00
N LEU A 63 -2.82 1.22 -4.31
CA LEU A 63 -1.54 1.64 -4.88
C LEU A 63 -0.39 0.90 -4.19
N PRO A 64 0.72 0.62 -4.90
CA PRO A 64 1.88 0.00 -4.28
C PRO A 64 2.36 0.77 -3.04
N GLY A 65 2.66 0.04 -1.98
CA GLY A 65 3.19 0.61 -0.74
C GLY A 65 4.53 1.31 -0.97
N LEU A 66 4.66 2.53 -0.44
CA LEU A 66 5.91 3.29 -0.49
C LEU A 66 6.97 2.62 0.38
N LYS A 67 8.21 2.59 -0.13
CA LYS A 67 9.36 2.01 0.55
C LYS A 67 10.47 3.07 0.71
N ALA A 68 11.17 3.03 1.84
CA ALA A 68 12.37 3.86 2.06
C ALA A 68 13.65 3.18 1.56
N ALA A 69 13.64 1.85 1.43
CA ALA A 69 14.77 1.03 1.00
C ALA A 69 14.27 -0.14 0.13
N PRO A 70 15.09 -0.66 -0.79
CA PRO A 70 14.73 -1.82 -1.60
C PRO A 70 14.55 -3.06 -0.72
N ALA A 71 13.60 -3.93 -1.08
CA ALA A 71 13.50 -5.24 -0.44
C ALA A 71 14.63 -6.18 -0.92
N HIS A 72 14.85 -7.28 -0.21
CA HIS A 72 15.86 -8.26 -0.60
C HIS A 72 15.57 -8.80 -2.02
N GLY A 73 16.52 -8.60 -2.95
CA GLY A 73 16.39 -9.01 -4.35
C GLY A 73 15.71 -7.98 -5.27
N GLU A 74 15.28 -6.84 -4.74
CA GLU A 74 14.81 -5.72 -5.57
C GLU A 74 15.98 -4.84 -6.04
N PRO A 75 15.88 -4.24 -7.24
CA PRO A 75 16.84 -3.24 -7.69
C PRO A 75 16.96 -2.03 -6.73
N PRO A 76 18.15 -1.43 -6.59
CA PRO A 76 18.38 -0.27 -5.71
C PRO A 76 17.44 0.92 -5.98
N GLU A 77 17.01 1.10 -7.23
CA GLU A 77 16.15 2.19 -7.69
C GLU A 77 14.65 1.95 -7.43
N SER A 78 14.26 0.77 -6.93
CA SER A 78 12.84 0.42 -6.69
C SER A 78 12.10 1.40 -5.79
N PRO A 79 12.64 1.87 -4.65
CA PRO A 79 11.98 2.88 -3.83
C PRO A 79 11.63 4.16 -4.59
N ALA A 80 12.59 4.67 -5.38
CA ALA A 80 12.42 5.91 -6.14
C ALA A 80 11.39 5.74 -7.26
N ARG A 81 11.42 4.61 -7.97
CA ARG A 81 10.45 4.29 -9.02
C ARG A 81 9.03 4.12 -8.50
N ILE A 82 8.85 3.41 -7.37
CA ILE A 82 7.55 3.26 -6.72
C ILE A 82 7.00 4.64 -6.30
N LYS A 83 7.82 5.47 -5.63
CA LYS A 83 7.41 6.84 -5.25
C LYS A 83 6.99 7.66 -6.48
N ALA A 84 7.76 7.60 -7.56
CA ALA A 84 7.44 8.29 -8.80
C ALA A 84 6.12 7.80 -9.44
N PHE A 85 5.88 6.48 -9.45
CA PHE A 85 4.63 5.90 -9.95
C PHE A 85 3.43 6.35 -9.12
N VAL A 86 3.49 6.19 -7.80
CA VAL A 86 2.42 6.61 -6.88
C VAL A 86 2.14 8.10 -7.04
N LYS A 87 3.18 8.94 -7.08
CA LYS A 87 3.04 10.39 -7.31
C LYS A 87 2.30 10.70 -8.62
N ARG A 88 2.63 10.01 -9.73
CA ARG A 88 1.91 10.19 -11.00
C ARG A 88 0.44 9.80 -10.90
N GLN A 89 0.11 8.72 -10.19
CA GLN A 89 -1.28 8.33 -9.98
C GLN A 89 -2.03 9.38 -9.15
N LEU A 90 -1.45 9.81 -8.03
CA LEU A 90 -2.05 10.87 -7.20
C LEU A 90 -2.32 12.14 -8.01
N GLN A 91 -1.34 12.59 -8.81
CA GLN A 91 -1.51 13.75 -9.69
C GLN A 91 -2.61 13.55 -10.74
N LYS A 92 -2.70 12.36 -11.34
CA LYS A 92 -3.76 12.02 -12.31
C LYS A 92 -5.13 12.09 -11.65
N TYR A 93 -5.31 11.46 -10.48
CA TYR A 93 -6.61 11.41 -9.81
C TYR A 93 -6.96 12.73 -9.10
N ALA A 94 -5.98 13.55 -8.71
CA ALA A 94 -6.21 14.88 -8.16
C ALA A 94 -6.93 15.82 -9.13
N GLN A 95 -6.77 15.61 -10.45
CA GLN A 95 -7.48 16.37 -11.48
C GLN A 95 -8.98 16.06 -11.51
N LEU A 96 -9.43 14.95 -10.92
CA LEU A 96 -10.85 14.61 -10.84
C LEU A 96 -11.48 15.31 -9.62
N PRO A 97 -12.68 15.92 -9.74
CA PRO A 97 -13.27 16.71 -8.66
C PRO A 97 -13.75 15.88 -7.46
N HIS A 98 -14.04 14.58 -7.65
CA HIS A 98 -14.64 13.71 -6.63
C HIS A 98 -13.74 12.56 -6.15
N SER A 99 -12.42 12.68 -6.33
CA SER A 99 -11.48 11.73 -5.73
C SER A 99 -11.14 12.12 -4.28
N MET A 100 -11.05 11.09 -3.43
CA MET A 100 -10.59 11.19 -2.05
C MET A 100 -9.36 10.30 -1.89
N PHE A 101 -8.41 10.74 -1.07
CA PHE A 101 -7.18 10.01 -0.79
C PHE A 101 -7.22 9.45 0.62
N VAL A 102 -6.70 8.24 0.82
CA VAL A 102 -6.56 7.62 2.13
C VAL A 102 -5.07 7.43 2.40
N ALA A 103 -4.56 8.12 3.41
CA ALA A 103 -3.17 8.01 3.82
C ALA A 103 -3.09 7.20 5.11
N THR A 104 -2.59 5.96 5.00
CA THR A 104 -2.43 5.08 6.15
C THR A 104 -1.11 5.36 6.88
N VAL A 105 -1.17 5.37 8.22
CA VAL A 105 -0.03 5.56 9.10
C VAL A 105 -0.09 4.49 10.17
N HIS A 106 1.00 3.75 10.37
CA HIS A 106 1.06 2.80 11.49
C HIS A 106 0.94 3.55 12.82
N ALA A 107 0.08 3.12 13.73
CA ALA A 107 -0.25 3.82 14.97
C ALA A 107 0.98 4.07 15.88
N SER A 108 1.90 3.11 15.93
CA SER A 108 3.18 3.21 16.64
C SER A 108 4.26 4.05 15.95
N SER A 109 3.95 4.74 14.85
CA SER A 109 4.88 5.57 14.09
C SER A 109 4.38 7.02 14.01
N ALA A 110 5.30 7.98 14.03
CA ALA A 110 4.93 9.40 13.94
C ALA A 110 4.45 9.75 12.51
N PRO A 111 3.33 10.47 12.33
CA PRO A 111 2.80 10.79 11.00
C PRO A 111 3.75 11.58 10.10
N ASN A 112 4.60 12.42 10.70
CA ASN A 112 5.55 13.26 9.99
C ASN A 112 6.69 12.47 9.33
N VAL A 113 6.89 11.20 9.69
CA VAL A 113 7.86 10.31 9.01
C VAL A 113 7.20 9.41 7.96
N SER A 114 5.88 9.50 7.75
CA SER A 114 5.17 8.73 6.73
C SER A 114 5.45 9.30 5.34
N LEU A 115 6.01 8.47 4.46
CA LEU A 115 6.20 8.80 3.03
C LEU A 115 4.87 9.14 2.33
N GLY A 116 3.76 8.53 2.77
CA GLY A 116 2.43 8.84 2.24
C GLY A 116 1.99 10.25 2.61
N MET A 117 2.20 10.65 3.87
CA MET A 117 1.89 12.01 4.33
C MET A 117 2.83 13.07 3.73
N GLU A 118 4.08 12.70 3.45
CA GLU A 118 5.02 13.54 2.69
C GLU A 118 4.45 13.83 1.28
N LEU A 119 4.06 12.81 0.52
CA LEU A 119 3.47 12.98 -0.82
C LEU A 119 2.16 13.78 -0.80
N VAL A 120 1.28 13.53 0.17
CA VAL A 120 0.03 14.29 0.34
C VAL A 120 0.32 15.77 0.57
N SER A 121 1.37 16.08 1.37
CA SER A 121 1.77 17.46 1.62
C SER A 121 2.44 18.09 0.41
N GLU A 122 3.32 17.36 -0.28
CA GLU A 122 4.02 17.81 -1.48
C GLU A 122 3.05 18.17 -2.62
N LEU A 123 1.95 17.43 -2.74
CA LEU A 123 0.94 17.60 -3.80
C LEU A 123 -0.25 18.47 -3.37
N ASP A 124 -0.21 19.08 -2.19
CA ASP A 124 -1.30 19.88 -1.61
C ASP A 124 -2.66 19.16 -1.58
N LEU A 125 -2.66 17.88 -1.22
CA LEU A 125 -3.86 17.03 -1.20
C LEU A 125 -4.52 16.94 0.18
N LYS A 126 -4.05 17.71 1.17
CA LYS A 126 -4.51 17.62 2.57
C LYS A 126 -6.02 17.79 2.72
N GLY A 127 -6.61 18.76 2.00
CA GLY A 127 -8.06 19.02 2.06
C GLY A 127 -8.94 17.89 1.49
N ARG A 128 -8.33 16.89 0.84
CA ARG A 128 -8.99 15.76 0.18
C ARG A 128 -8.48 14.41 0.68
N THR A 129 -7.71 14.42 1.78
CA THR A 129 -7.08 13.23 2.34
C THR A 129 -7.65 12.91 3.71
N VAL A 130 -8.03 11.64 3.91
CA VAL A 130 -8.32 11.08 5.23
C VAL A 130 -7.08 10.35 5.73
N GLY A 131 -6.51 10.82 6.83
CA GLY A 131 -5.43 10.13 7.53
C GLY A 131 -5.98 9.01 8.40
N VAL A 132 -5.47 7.80 8.23
CA VAL A 132 -5.94 6.60 8.94
C VAL A 132 -4.80 5.98 9.73
N PHE A 133 -4.96 5.89 11.05
CA PHE A 133 -4.04 5.12 11.87
C PHE A 133 -4.40 3.63 11.83
N THR A 134 -3.44 2.79 11.44
CA THR A 134 -3.59 1.33 11.34
C THR A 134 -2.70 0.61 12.36
N MET A 135 -2.93 -0.70 12.57
CA MET A 135 -2.16 -1.52 13.53
C MET A 135 -2.19 -0.94 14.96
N CYS A 136 -3.36 -0.48 15.41
CA CYS A 136 -3.53 0.09 16.75
C CYS A 136 -3.29 -0.93 17.87
N ASP A 137 -3.40 -2.22 17.57
CA ASP A 137 -3.08 -3.30 18.50
C ASP A 137 -1.57 -3.37 18.81
N ASP A 138 -0.71 -2.83 17.95
CA ASP A 138 0.75 -2.79 18.13
C ASP A 138 1.25 -1.57 18.94
N VAL A 139 0.34 -0.70 19.37
CA VAL A 139 0.67 0.44 20.22
C VAL A 139 1.13 -0.05 21.59
N GLY A 140 2.30 0.41 22.03
CA GLY A 140 2.88 0.01 23.32
C GLY A 140 3.71 -1.28 23.33
N LYS A 141 3.53 -2.19 22.36
CA LYS A 141 4.32 -3.45 22.28
C LYS A 141 5.82 -3.20 22.04
N ARG A 142 6.18 -2.13 21.32
CA ARG A 142 7.59 -1.76 21.06
C ARG A 142 8.36 -1.29 22.30
N ASN A 143 7.69 -0.75 23.32
CA ASN A 143 8.35 -0.26 24.53
C ASN A 143 8.80 -1.36 25.49
N LEU A 144 8.29 -2.59 25.36
CA LEU A 144 8.68 -3.71 26.23
C LEU A 144 10.07 -4.27 25.87
N LYS A 145 10.47 -4.22 24.59
CA LYS A 145 11.81 -4.64 24.17
C LYS A 145 12.91 -3.61 24.46
N ALA A 146 12.53 -2.35 24.73
CA ALA A 146 13.45 -1.27 25.10
C ALA A 146 13.64 -1.13 26.63
N MET A 147 13.06 -2.03 27.44
CA MET A 147 13.26 -2.07 28.90
C MET A 147 14.07 -3.28 29.41
N PRO A 148 15.32 -3.53 28.97
CA PRO A 148 16.26 -4.22 29.84
C PRO A 148 16.94 -3.18 30.75
N GLY A 149 16.49 -3.06 32.00
CA GLY A 149 17.28 -2.37 33.03
C GLY A 149 16.58 -1.48 34.06
N ARG A 150 15.24 -1.38 34.10
CA ARG A 150 14.54 -0.57 35.14
C ARG A 150 13.87 -1.35 36.27
N LEU A 151 13.98 -2.68 36.28
CA LEU A 151 13.41 -3.54 37.34
C LEU A 151 14.45 -4.05 38.35
N GLU A 152 15.73 -3.68 38.22
CA GLU A 152 16.79 -4.07 39.18
C GLU A 152 17.38 -2.88 39.97
N GLN A 153 16.62 -1.80 40.15
CA GLN A 153 17.03 -0.69 41.04
C GLN A 153 15.85 -0.22 41.92
N THR A 154 15.21 -1.16 42.60
CA THR A 154 14.41 -0.90 43.81
C THR A 154 14.59 -2.09 44.75
N GLY A 155 15.76 -2.16 45.37
CA GLY A 155 16.16 -3.28 46.21
C GLY A 155 17.61 -3.16 46.68
N ALA A 156 17.96 -2.03 47.27
CA ALA A 156 19.16 -1.90 48.09
C ALA A 156 18.88 -0.81 49.13
N ASP A 157 18.87 -1.23 50.39
CA ASP A 157 18.94 -0.39 51.59
C ASP A 157 20.20 0.50 51.58
#